data_AF-A0A381VU00-F1
#
_entry.id   AF-A0A381VU00-F1
#
_cell.length_a   1.000
_cell.length_b   1.000
_cell.length_c   1.000
_cell.angle_alpha   90.00
_cell.angle_beta   90.00
_cell.angle_gamma   90.00
#
_symmetry.space_group_name_H-M   'P 1'
#
loop_
_entity.id
_entity.type
_entity.pdbx_description
1 polymer ?
#
loop_
_entity_poly.entity_id
_entity_poly.type
_entity_poly.pdbx_seq_one_letter_code
_entity_poly.pdbx_strand_id
1 'polypeptide(L)'
;VFAAFLKYHSIVVSGGYWGIRFLDSLYKRKSVAWLDKNLLAGAVSICGLIAFFLIYYRVFGIWISPDKFKHPFSYLNATNNFFSYGFYLASMFFLTIPYLLLNTPWRWQLAVIMISIPLAILNQNKGEMDFGSLNLLLGEHVILLIKIVGFWNFLLCCKIFWNDDKSRILLLTVLLYMVLLSMTRPAQRYLIFVIPFWAIMICLRLEIHRVVQVGYVLILCGLNLFTTLYQVQNARASAEIAVWSQSKDIQINSAVIYPHVGIFSHHDPKSKITVTMSPQPKEKILFSRAVKIFNYPLREYFVVQPIDAS
;
A
#
# COMPACT_ATOMS: atom_id res chain seq x y z
N VAL A 1 11.62 -13.56 6.97
CA VAL A 1 11.61 -12.19 6.40
C VAL A 1 10.41 -11.37 6.87
N PHE A 2 9.16 -11.82 6.69
CA PHE A 2 7.96 -11.04 7.10
C PHE A 2 7.89 -10.71 8.60
N ALA A 3 8.21 -11.66 9.49
CA ALA A 3 8.29 -11.40 10.95
C ALA A 3 9.44 -10.45 11.34
N ALA A 4 10.55 -10.48 10.61
CA ALA A 4 11.69 -9.59 10.79
C ALA A 4 11.33 -8.15 10.35
N PHE A 5 10.57 -8.04 9.26
CA PHE A 5 10.01 -6.79 8.76
C PHE A 5 8.99 -6.19 9.74
N LEU A 6 8.06 -7.00 10.24
CA LEU A 6 7.10 -6.63 11.30
C LEU A 6 7.78 -6.08 12.56
N LYS A 7 8.82 -6.78 13.03
CA LYS A 7 9.59 -6.36 14.21
C LYS A 7 10.33 -5.04 13.95
N TYR A 8 10.99 -4.89 12.80
CA TYR A 8 11.67 -3.66 12.42
C TYR A 8 10.74 -2.44 12.41
N HIS A 9 9.60 -2.53 11.73
CA HIS A 9 8.66 -1.40 11.63
C HIS A 9 8.05 -1.01 12.97
N SER A 10 7.71 -1.99 13.82
CA SER A 10 7.18 -1.71 15.16
C SER A 10 8.17 -0.95 16.04
N ILE A 11 9.47 -1.29 15.96
CA ILE A 11 10.53 -0.64 16.73
C ILE A 11 10.74 0.80 16.23
N VAL A 12 10.72 1.01 14.91
CA VAL A 12 10.84 2.36 14.32
C VAL A 12 9.68 3.26 14.71
N VAL A 13 8.44 2.76 14.65
CA VAL A 13 7.25 3.54 15.05
C VAL A 13 7.28 3.86 16.55
N SER A 14 7.59 2.88 17.40
CA SER A 14 7.72 3.09 18.85
C SER A 14 8.82 4.09 19.19
N GLY A 15 10.01 3.91 18.63
CA GLY A 15 11.14 4.81 18.85
C GLY A 15 10.85 6.24 18.39
N GLY A 16 10.21 6.39 17.22
CA GLY A 16 9.77 7.69 16.72
C GLY A 16 8.77 8.36 17.67
N TYR A 17 7.75 7.63 18.14
CA TYR A 17 6.75 8.15 19.05
C TYR A 17 7.36 8.67 20.36
N TRP A 18 8.17 7.86 21.02
CA TRP A 18 8.81 8.22 22.28
C TRP A 18 9.83 9.35 22.11
N GLY A 19 10.58 9.34 21.00
CA GLY A 19 11.50 10.42 20.65
C GLY A 19 10.81 11.77 20.46
N ILE A 20 9.71 11.81 19.70
CA ILE A 20 8.94 13.04 19.50
C ILE A 20 8.31 13.52 20.80
N ARG A 21 7.79 12.61 21.63
CA ARG A 21 7.23 12.95 22.95
C ARG A 21 8.29 13.52 23.89
N PHE A 22 9.52 13.03 23.83
CA PHE A 22 10.65 13.61 24.55
C PHE A 22 11.02 15.00 24.01
N LEU A 23 11.03 15.21 22.69
CA LEU A 23 11.26 16.55 22.13
C LEU A 23 10.18 17.55 22.57
N ASP A 24 8.91 17.15 22.60
CA ASP A 24 7.82 17.98 23.13
C ASP A 24 8.01 18.28 24.63
N SER A 25 8.45 17.30 25.44
CA SER A 25 8.71 17.50 26.87
C SER A 25 9.90 18.44 27.12
N LEU A 26 10.97 18.34 26.32
CA LEU A 26 12.12 19.26 26.35
C LEU A 26 11.71 20.68 25.98
N TYR A 27 10.95 20.84 24.91
CA TYR A 27 10.48 22.16 24.48
C TYR A 27 9.64 22.85 25.55
N LYS A 28 8.74 22.10 26.20
CA LYS A 28 7.88 22.61 27.28
C LYS A 28 8.63 22.88 28.58
N ARG A 29 9.62 22.06 28.95
CA ARG A 29 10.37 22.21 30.22
C ARG A 29 11.59 23.13 30.13
N LYS A 30 12.11 23.41 28.92
CA LYS A 30 13.36 24.16 28.67
C LYS A 30 14.61 23.61 29.40
N SER A 31 14.54 22.39 29.93
CA SER A 31 15.64 21.73 30.65
C SER A 31 15.72 20.26 30.28
N VAL A 32 16.93 19.72 30.22
CA VAL A 32 17.18 18.33 29.83
C VAL A 32 17.10 17.44 31.06
N ALA A 33 16.01 16.68 31.17
CA ALA A 33 15.88 15.62 32.17
C ALA A 33 16.36 14.28 31.57
N TRP A 34 17.62 13.92 31.83
CA TRP A 34 18.24 12.68 31.34
C TRP A 34 17.55 11.38 31.83
N LEU A 35 16.74 11.47 32.88
CA LEU A 35 15.90 10.38 33.41
C LEU A 35 14.44 10.45 32.94
N ASP A 36 14.13 11.19 31.88
CA ASP A 36 12.78 11.19 31.31
C ASP A 36 12.42 9.78 30.81
N LYS A 37 11.28 9.26 31.27
CA LYS A 37 10.73 7.96 30.86
C LYS A 37 10.58 7.87 29.33
N ASN A 38 10.31 9.00 28.65
CA ASN A 38 10.19 9.06 27.19
C ASN A 38 11.56 8.87 26.50
N LEU A 39 12.62 9.49 27.04
CA LEU A 39 13.98 9.31 26.53
C LEU A 39 14.43 7.86 26.70
N LEU A 40 14.16 7.28 27.87
CA LEU A 40 14.51 5.89 28.16
C LEU A 40 13.75 4.91 27.25
N ALA A 41 12.46 5.13 27.01
CA ALA A 41 11.68 4.33 26.07
C ALA A 41 12.16 4.47 24.61
N GLY A 42 12.56 5.69 24.20
CA GLY A 42 13.18 5.94 22.90
C GLY A 42 14.54 5.25 22.76
N ALA A 43 15.39 5.36 23.77
CA ALA A 43 16.70 4.72 23.81
C ALA A 43 16.59 3.19 23.78
N VAL A 44 15.69 2.59 24.57
CA VAL A 44 15.40 1.15 24.53
C VAL A 44 14.93 0.71 23.13
N SER A 45 14.09 1.51 22.47
CA SER A 45 13.65 1.22 21.10
C SER A 45 14.83 1.27 20.12
N ILE A 46 15.71 2.27 20.19
CA ILE A 46 16.89 2.39 19.32
C ILE A 46 17.90 1.26 19.60
N CYS A 47 18.17 0.95 20.86
CA CYS A 47 19.02 -0.18 21.25
C CYS A 47 18.45 -1.50 20.74
N GLY A 48 17.13 -1.70 20.84
CA GLY A 48 16.44 -2.84 20.27
C GLY A 48 16.59 -2.93 18.74
N LEU A 49 16.55 -1.79 18.04
CA LEU A 49 16.77 -1.71 16.59
C LEU A 49 18.20 -2.13 16.22
N ILE A 50 19.20 -1.59 16.93
CA ILE A 50 20.61 -1.90 16.70
C ILE A 50 20.87 -3.38 16.99
N ALA A 51 20.39 -3.89 18.12
CA ALA A 51 20.52 -5.31 18.46
C ALA A 51 19.86 -6.20 17.39
N PHE A 52 18.68 -5.82 16.89
CA PHE A 52 18.01 -6.53 15.81
C PHE A 52 18.86 -6.56 14.53
N PHE A 53 19.43 -5.43 14.12
CA PHE A 53 20.31 -5.39 12.94
C PHE A 53 21.57 -6.25 13.11
N LEU A 54 22.22 -6.20 14.28
CA LEU A 54 23.41 -7.00 14.56
C LEU A 54 23.10 -8.50 14.56
N ILE A 55 21.99 -8.91 15.18
CA ILE A 55 21.54 -10.31 15.18
C ILE A 55 21.18 -10.75 13.76
N TYR A 56 20.44 -9.92 13.02
CA TYR A 56 20.03 -10.24 11.64
C TYR A 56 21.25 -10.42 10.73
N TYR A 57 22.22 -9.51 10.82
CA TYR A 57 23.48 -9.62 10.08
C TYR A 57 24.25 -10.88 10.45
N ARG A 58 24.36 -11.22 11.74
CA ARG A 58 25.05 -12.43 12.19
C ARG A 58 24.38 -13.72 11.72
N VAL A 59 23.04 -13.77 11.67
CA VAL A 59 22.28 -14.98 11.31
C VAL A 59 22.18 -15.15 9.79
N PHE A 60 21.95 -14.07 9.05
CA PHE A 60 21.67 -14.15 7.61
C PHE A 60 22.84 -13.70 6.73
N GLY A 61 23.92 -13.15 7.29
CA GLY A 61 25.10 -12.70 6.54
C GLY A 61 24.84 -11.55 5.56
N ILE A 62 23.64 -10.96 5.61
CA ILE A 62 23.14 -9.99 4.64
C ILE A 62 22.66 -8.76 5.41
N TRP A 63 23.21 -7.59 5.10
CA TRP A 63 22.58 -6.33 5.45
C TRP A 63 21.24 -6.25 4.74
N ILE A 64 20.19 -5.73 5.39
CA ILE A 64 18.76 -5.82 4.98
C ILE A 64 18.47 -5.52 3.50
N SER A 65 19.36 -4.82 2.79
CA SER A 65 19.33 -4.70 1.33
C SER A 65 20.50 -5.44 0.65
N PRO A 66 20.25 -6.47 -0.17
CA PRO A 66 21.25 -7.05 -1.06
C PRO A 66 21.75 -6.02 -2.10
N ASP A 67 23.03 -6.08 -2.47
CA ASP A 67 23.65 -5.10 -3.37
C ASP A 67 22.93 -4.94 -4.72
N LYS A 68 22.29 -6.00 -5.23
CA LYS A 68 21.48 -5.97 -6.47
C LYS A 68 20.24 -5.07 -6.40
N PHE A 69 19.76 -4.72 -5.20
CA PHE A 69 18.58 -3.87 -5.00
C PHE A 69 18.92 -2.47 -4.48
N LYS A 70 20.19 -2.07 -4.50
CA LYS A 70 20.62 -0.69 -4.26
C LYS A 70 20.17 0.20 -5.42
N HIS A 71 18.92 0.64 -5.39
CA HIS A 71 18.51 1.74 -6.25
C HIS A 71 19.22 3.02 -5.80
N PRO A 72 19.75 3.84 -6.72
CA PRO A 72 20.30 5.14 -6.36
C PRO A 72 19.20 5.98 -5.69
N PHE A 73 19.54 6.55 -4.54
CA PHE A 73 18.62 7.44 -3.83
C PHE A 73 18.27 8.63 -4.72
N SER A 74 16.97 8.88 -4.89
CA SER A 74 16.45 10.01 -5.66
C SER A 74 15.46 10.77 -4.82
N TYR A 75 15.76 12.04 -4.56
CA TYR A 75 14.86 12.94 -3.82
C TYR A 75 13.48 13.03 -4.45
N LEU A 76 13.40 13.06 -5.79
CA LEU A 76 12.14 13.12 -6.52
C LEU A 76 11.29 11.85 -6.32
N ASN A 77 11.94 10.68 -6.24
CA ASN A 77 11.24 9.43 -5.94
C ASN A 77 10.78 9.39 -4.48
N ALA A 78 11.61 9.85 -3.54
CA ALA A 78 11.26 9.89 -2.13
C ALA A 78 10.08 10.84 -1.85
N THR A 79 10.05 12.03 -2.47
CA THR A 79 8.91 12.95 -2.33
C THR A 79 7.64 12.36 -2.94
N ASN A 80 7.73 11.78 -4.14
CA ASN A 80 6.61 11.10 -4.77
C ASN A 80 6.05 9.96 -3.89
N ASN A 81 6.93 9.12 -3.34
CA ASN A 81 6.54 8.02 -2.44
C ASN A 81 5.87 8.53 -1.16
N PHE A 82 6.41 9.59 -0.55
CA PHE A 82 5.83 10.20 0.65
C PHE A 82 4.38 10.66 0.41
N PHE A 83 4.16 11.37 -0.70
CA PHE A 83 2.82 11.81 -1.09
C PHE A 83 1.90 10.62 -1.42
N SER A 84 2.40 9.61 -2.13
CA SER A 84 1.64 8.38 -2.36
C SER A 84 1.17 7.74 -1.05
N TYR A 85 2.06 7.62 -0.04
CA TYR A 85 1.68 7.07 1.26
C TYR A 85 0.59 7.89 1.95
N GLY A 86 0.69 9.22 1.91
CA GLY A 86 -0.31 10.12 2.51
C GLY A 86 -1.67 9.99 1.84
N PHE A 87 -1.66 9.97 0.50
CA PHE A 87 -2.84 9.71 -0.32
C PHE A 87 -3.50 8.37 0.05
N TYR A 88 -2.76 7.25 0.03
CA TYR A 88 -3.33 5.94 0.34
C TYR A 88 -3.87 5.89 1.77
N LEU A 89 -3.12 6.44 2.73
CA LEU A 89 -3.54 6.47 4.13
C LEU A 89 -4.86 7.22 4.30
N ALA A 90 -4.99 8.43 3.75
CA ALA A 90 -6.22 9.20 3.90
C ALA A 90 -7.38 8.67 3.03
N SER A 91 -7.10 8.09 1.87
CA SER A 91 -8.13 7.52 1.00
C SER A 91 -8.80 6.31 1.64
N MET A 92 -8.05 5.52 2.41
CA MET A 92 -8.63 4.43 3.19
C MET A 92 -9.69 4.98 4.15
N PHE A 93 -9.43 6.12 4.79
CA PHE A 93 -10.37 6.76 5.72
C PHE A 93 -11.26 7.81 5.05
N PHE A 94 -11.87 7.52 3.89
CA PHE A 94 -12.79 8.45 3.22
C PHE A 94 -14.03 8.82 4.08
N LEU A 95 -14.30 8.08 5.15
CA LEU A 95 -15.33 8.39 6.15
C LEU A 95 -15.14 9.76 6.82
N THR A 96 -13.94 10.35 6.78
CA THR A 96 -13.65 11.68 7.34
C THR A 96 -14.18 12.81 6.46
N ILE A 97 -14.43 12.55 5.17
CA ILE A 97 -14.80 13.58 4.18
C ILE A 97 -16.05 14.39 4.60
N PRO A 98 -17.18 13.79 5.01
CA PRO A 98 -18.36 14.56 5.42
C PRO A 98 -18.06 15.51 6.59
N TYR A 99 -17.28 15.04 7.57
CA TYR A 99 -16.88 15.87 8.70
C TYR A 99 -16.01 17.05 8.25
N LEU A 100 -15.05 16.81 7.35
CA LEU A 100 -14.17 17.85 6.82
C LEU A 100 -14.94 18.91 6.03
N LEU A 101 -15.95 18.50 5.26
CA LEU A 101 -16.80 19.39 4.48
C LEU A 101 -17.60 20.35 5.37
N LEU A 102 -18.10 19.86 6.52
CA LEU A 102 -18.93 20.65 7.43
C LEU A 102 -18.11 21.55 8.35
N ASN A 103 -16.97 21.07 8.85
CA ASN A 103 -16.23 21.73 9.93
C ASN A 103 -15.02 22.55 9.45
N THR A 104 -14.67 22.49 8.17
CA THR A 104 -13.57 23.28 7.61
C THR A 104 -14.11 24.45 6.81
N PRO A 105 -13.61 25.69 7.00
CA PRO A 105 -13.99 26.83 6.15
C PRO A 105 -13.67 26.57 4.67
N TRP A 106 -14.59 26.97 3.79
CA TRP A 106 -14.52 26.74 2.33
C TRP A 106 -13.22 27.24 1.69
N ARG A 107 -12.65 28.35 2.18
CA ARG A 107 -11.38 28.91 1.67
C ARG A 107 -10.24 27.91 1.78
N TRP A 108 -10.19 27.16 2.89
CA TRP A 108 -9.18 26.15 3.12
C TRP A 108 -9.44 24.88 2.31
N GLN A 109 -10.71 24.51 2.12
CA GLN A 109 -11.06 23.40 1.25
C GLN A 109 -10.60 23.69 -0.19
N LEU A 110 -10.88 24.87 -0.73
CA LEU A 110 -10.44 25.27 -2.07
C LEU A 110 -8.92 25.36 -2.18
N ALA A 111 -8.24 26.00 -1.22
CA ALA A 111 -6.78 26.09 -1.23
C ALA A 111 -6.14 24.70 -1.26
N VAL A 112 -6.67 23.75 -0.49
CA VAL A 112 -6.16 22.38 -0.46
C VAL A 112 -6.50 21.61 -1.74
N ILE A 113 -7.69 21.81 -2.34
CA ILE A 113 -8.03 21.21 -3.65
C ILE A 113 -7.06 21.69 -4.73
N MET A 114 -6.77 23.00 -4.77
CA MET A 114 -5.83 23.59 -5.73
C MET A 114 -4.41 23.02 -5.61
N ILE A 115 -4.00 22.60 -4.41
CA ILE A 115 -2.73 21.89 -4.18
C ILE A 115 -2.85 20.40 -4.51
N SER A 116 -4.00 19.78 -4.26
CA SER A 116 -4.23 18.34 -4.42
C SER A 116 -4.26 17.91 -5.89
N ILE A 117 -4.78 18.75 -6.79
CA ILE A 117 -4.81 18.50 -8.24
C ILE A 117 -3.40 18.33 -8.84
N PRO A 118 -2.47 19.31 -8.71
CA PRO A 118 -1.13 19.14 -9.26
C PRO A 118 -0.37 18.01 -8.58
N LEU A 119 -0.55 17.81 -7.26
CA LEU A 119 0.03 16.66 -6.56
C LEU A 119 -0.47 15.34 -7.16
N ALA A 120 -1.76 15.20 -7.46
CA ALA A 120 -2.33 14.00 -8.04
C ALA A 120 -1.82 13.72 -9.47
N ILE A 121 -1.66 14.76 -10.29
CA ILE A 121 -1.15 14.67 -11.67
C ILE A 121 0.34 14.31 -11.68
N LEU A 122 1.14 14.92 -10.80
CA LEU A 122 2.57 14.66 -10.69
C LEU A 122 2.87 13.31 -10.01
N ASN A 123 1.90 12.75 -9.29
CA ASN A 123 2.08 11.51 -8.55
C ASN A 123 2.15 10.29 -9.48
N GLN A 124 3.33 9.67 -9.55
CA GLN A 124 3.56 8.45 -10.31
C GLN A 124 3.40 7.21 -9.42
N ASN A 125 2.62 6.23 -9.87
CA ASN A 125 2.52 4.93 -9.20
C ASN A 125 3.80 4.13 -9.49
N LYS A 126 4.75 4.12 -8.55
CA LYS A 126 6.00 3.35 -8.66
C LYS A 126 5.97 2.13 -7.73
N GLY A 127 6.53 1.02 -8.17
CA GLY A 127 6.63 -0.21 -7.37
C GLY A 127 5.28 -0.85 -7.09
N GLU A 128 5.01 -1.18 -5.83
CA GLU A 128 3.76 -1.82 -5.37
C GLU A 128 2.76 -0.78 -4.81
N MET A 129 2.70 0.40 -5.44
CA MET A 129 1.82 1.51 -5.05
C MET A 129 0.74 1.78 -6.10
N ASP A 130 0.09 0.71 -6.54
CA ASP A 130 -0.99 0.72 -7.51
C ASP A 130 -2.23 0.01 -6.94
N PHE A 131 -3.42 0.16 -7.53
CA PHE A 131 -4.61 -0.54 -7.02
C PHE A 131 -4.64 -2.04 -7.40
N GLY A 132 -3.50 -2.60 -7.82
CA GLY A 132 -3.37 -3.98 -8.27
C GLY A 132 -4.41 -4.34 -9.33
N SER A 133 -5.16 -5.41 -9.09
CA SER A 133 -6.21 -5.85 -10.01
C SER A 133 -7.38 -4.90 -10.16
N LEU A 134 -7.60 -3.99 -9.20
CA LEU A 134 -8.64 -2.97 -9.30
C LEU A 134 -8.26 -1.85 -10.28
N ASN A 135 -6.98 -1.70 -10.66
CA ASN A 135 -6.60 -0.72 -11.69
C ASN A 135 -7.32 -0.97 -13.01
N LEU A 136 -7.44 -2.25 -13.40
CA LEU A 136 -8.13 -2.66 -14.63
C LEU A 136 -9.63 -2.34 -14.60
N LEU A 137 -10.22 -2.28 -13.40
CA LEU A 137 -11.65 -2.07 -13.20
C LEU A 137 -12.02 -0.60 -13.02
N LEU A 138 -11.16 0.17 -12.34
CA LEU A 138 -11.41 1.58 -12.03
C LEU A 138 -11.15 2.49 -13.23
N GLY A 139 -10.19 2.14 -14.10
CA GLY A 139 -9.78 3.01 -15.21
C GLY A 139 -9.00 4.25 -14.74
N GLU A 140 -8.26 4.88 -15.65
CA GLU A 140 -7.30 5.93 -15.30
C GLU A 140 -7.97 7.18 -14.71
N HIS A 141 -9.12 7.58 -15.24
CA HIS A 141 -9.83 8.77 -14.78
C HIS A 141 -10.37 8.64 -13.35
N VAL A 142 -10.90 7.46 -12.99
CA VAL A 142 -11.40 7.22 -11.62
C VAL A 142 -10.23 7.14 -10.65
N ILE A 143 -9.11 6.51 -11.05
CA ILE A 143 -7.90 6.49 -10.23
C ILE A 143 -7.40 7.91 -9.96
N LEU A 144 -7.38 8.78 -10.97
CA LEU A 144 -7.01 10.18 -10.81
C LEU A 144 -7.97 10.91 -9.86
N LEU A 145 -9.28 10.68 -9.97
CA LEU A 145 -10.26 11.27 -9.07
C LEU A 145 -10.04 10.82 -7.62
N ILE A 146 -9.82 9.51 -7.40
CA ILE A 146 -9.50 8.97 -6.08
C ILE A 146 -8.25 9.66 -5.54
N LYS A 147 -7.18 9.81 -6.36
CA LYS A 147 -5.96 10.55 -5.98
C LYS A 147 -6.24 11.96 -5.51
N ILE A 148 -7.00 12.74 -6.27
CA ILE A 148 -7.33 14.13 -5.93
C ILE A 148 -8.07 14.19 -4.59
N VAL A 149 -9.12 13.38 -4.43
CA VAL A 149 -9.93 13.33 -3.20
C VAL A 149 -9.10 12.86 -2.00
N GLY A 150 -8.23 11.87 -2.20
CA GLY A 150 -7.39 11.34 -1.14
C GLY A 150 -6.30 12.32 -0.69
N PHE A 151 -5.64 13.03 -1.61
CA PHE A 151 -4.71 14.10 -1.26
C PHE A 151 -5.40 15.24 -0.51
N TRP A 152 -6.58 15.61 -0.97
CA TRP A 152 -7.40 16.63 -0.33
C TRP A 152 -7.77 16.22 1.11
N ASN A 153 -8.22 14.97 1.29
CA ASN A 153 -8.53 14.42 2.61
C ASN A 153 -7.29 14.39 3.52
N PHE A 154 -6.14 13.96 3.00
CA PHE A 154 -4.88 13.86 3.75
C PHE A 154 -4.45 15.22 4.30
N LEU A 155 -4.37 16.24 3.44
CA LEU A 155 -3.91 17.57 3.83
C LEU A 155 -4.85 18.24 4.84
N LEU A 156 -6.17 18.07 4.68
CA LEU A 156 -7.14 18.58 5.64
C LEU A 156 -7.06 17.86 6.99
N CYS A 157 -6.90 16.54 7.00
CA CYS A 157 -6.68 15.77 8.23
C CYS A 157 -5.40 16.22 8.95
N CYS A 158 -4.30 16.39 8.22
CA CYS A 158 -3.05 16.92 8.77
C CYS A 158 -3.26 18.27 9.47
N LYS A 159 -3.99 19.19 8.84
CA LYS A 159 -4.31 20.48 9.45
C LYS A 159 -5.09 20.35 10.75
N ILE A 160 -6.13 19.51 10.78
CA ILE A 160 -6.96 19.34 11.98
C ILE A 160 -6.17 18.70 13.11
N PHE A 161 -5.39 17.66 12.82
CA PHE A 161 -4.59 16.95 13.81
C PHE A 161 -3.42 17.80 14.33
N TRP A 162 -2.92 18.75 13.53
CA TRP A 162 -1.87 19.68 13.96
C TRP A 162 -2.30 20.61 15.10
N ASN A 163 -3.57 20.98 15.16
CA ASN A 163 -4.10 21.92 16.15
C ASN A 163 -4.21 21.32 17.56
N ASP A 164 -4.04 20.01 17.72
CA ASP A 164 -4.11 19.31 19.00
C ASP A 164 -2.74 18.86 19.47
N ASP A 165 -2.38 19.06 20.73
CA ASP A 165 -1.09 18.61 21.24
C ASP A 165 -0.92 17.08 21.18
N LYS A 166 -1.96 16.30 21.54
CA LYS A 166 -1.87 14.83 21.54
C LYS A 166 -1.85 14.27 20.12
N SER A 167 -2.74 14.77 19.26
CA SER A 167 -2.81 14.33 17.86
C SER A 167 -1.62 14.84 17.04
N ARG A 168 -1.01 15.98 17.39
CA ARG A 168 0.22 16.48 16.75
C ARG A 168 1.39 15.55 16.96
N ILE A 169 1.58 15.02 18.18
CA ILE A 169 2.65 14.04 18.46
C ILE A 169 2.46 12.77 17.62
N LEU A 170 1.23 12.26 17.56
CA LEU A 170 0.87 11.10 16.74
C LEU A 170 1.08 11.38 15.25
N LEU A 171 0.61 12.52 14.76
CA LEU A 171 0.77 12.95 13.37
C LEU A 171 2.25 13.05 13.01
N LEU A 172 3.07 13.70 13.82
CA LEU A 172 4.52 13.80 13.59
C LEU A 172 5.18 12.41 13.55
N THR A 173 4.73 11.48 14.39
CA THR A 173 5.22 10.09 14.38
C THR A 173 4.88 9.40 13.06
N VAL A 174 3.63 9.55 12.61
CA VAL A 174 3.16 9.01 11.33
C VAL A 174 3.96 9.61 10.16
N LEU A 175 4.11 10.93 10.12
CA LEU A 175 4.83 11.64 9.06
C LEU A 175 6.31 11.26 9.04
N LEU A 176 6.97 11.18 10.21
CA LEU A 176 8.36 10.73 10.31
C LEU A 176 8.52 9.30 9.77
N TYR A 177 7.63 8.40 10.16
CA TYR A 177 7.64 7.03 9.66
C TYR A 177 7.42 6.97 8.15
N MET A 178 6.50 7.78 7.60
CA MET A 178 6.30 7.89 6.15
C MET A 178 7.54 8.42 5.42
N VAL A 179 8.26 9.41 6.00
CA VAL A 179 9.53 9.91 5.44
C VAL A 179 10.59 8.80 5.42
N LEU A 180 10.72 8.02 6.49
CA LEU A 180 11.68 6.90 6.51
C LEU A 180 11.34 5.85 5.44
N LEU A 181 10.05 5.53 5.28
CA LEU A 181 9.60 4.57 4.28
C LEU A 181 9.73 5.09 2.84
N SER A 182 9.60 6.39 2.62
CA SER A 182 9.66 6.97 1.29
C SER A 182 11.05 6.83 0.65
N MET A 183 12.09 6.68 1.49
CA MET A 183 13.46 6.36 1.09
C MET A 183 13.67 4.88 0.73
N THR A 184 12.67 4.02 0.96
CA THR A 184 12.71 2.57 0.67
C THR A 184 11.85 2.21 -0.55
N ARG A 185 11.89 0.94 -0.97
CA ARG A 185 11.05 0.45 -2.07
C ARG A 185 9.56 0.72 -1.76
N PRO A 186 8.83 1.47 -2.60
CA PRO A 186 7.44 1.83 -2.34
C PRO A 186 6.52 0.60 -2.33
N ALA A 187 5.80 0.39 -1.22
CA ALA A 187 4.81 -0.69 -1.08
C ALA A 187 3.70 -0.33 -0.10
N GLN A 188 2.44 -0.54 -0.50
CA GLN A 188 1.26 -0.23 0.33
C GLN A 188 1.26 -0.93 1.70
N ARG A 189 1.77 -2.16 1.76
CA ARG A 189 1.80 -2.97 3.00
C ARG A 189 2.53 -2.30 4.15
N TYR A 190 3.38 -1.31 3.91
CA TYR A 190 4.09 -0.60 4.98
C TYR A 190 3.17 0.33 5.80
N LEU A 191 2.03 0.73 5.23
CA LEU A 191 1.02 1.54 5.92
C LEU A 191 0.29 0.78 7.02
N ILE A 192 0.31 -0.56 7.01
CA ILE A 192 -0.37 -1.42 8.01
C ILE A 192 0.00 -1.00 9.45
N PHE A 193 1.23 -0.56 9.67
CA PHE A 193 1.72 -0.12 10.98
C PHE A 193 1.20 1.24 11.42
N VAL A 194 0.80 2.08 10.47
CA VAL A 194 0.43 3.49 10.68
C VAL A 194 -1.08 3.65 10.75
N ILE A 195 -1.82 2.78 10.05
CA ILE A 195 -3.28 2.76 10.01
C ILE A 195 -3.91 2.84 11.42
N PRO A 196 -3.46 2.07 12.44
CA PRO A 196 -4.03 2.18 13.79
C PRO A 196 -3.84 3.57 14.42
N PHE A 197 -2.66 4.17 14.28
CA PHE A 197 -2.37 5.50 14.82
C PHE A 197 -3.21 6.58 14.13
N TRP A 198 -3.38 6.46 12.81
CA TRP A 198 -4.25 7.35 12.05
C TRP A 198 -5.72 7.19 12.44
N ALA A 199 -6.20 5.96 12.61
CA ALA A 199 -7.55 5.67 13.10
C ALA A 199 -7.79 6.23 14.51
N ILE A 200 -6.80 6.11 15.42
CA ILE A 200 -6.87 6.70 16.76
C ILE A 200 -7.02 8.21 16.67
N MET A 201 -6.26 8.91 15.82
CA MET A 201 -6.40 10.36 15.64
C MET A 201 -7.79 10.76 15.14
N ILE A 202 -8.35 9.98 14.20
CA ILE A 202 -9.72 10.15 13.72
C ILE A 202 -10.72 10.01 14.87
N CYS A 203 -10.65 8.92 15.64
CA CYS A 203 -11.57 8.66 16.75
C CYS A 203 -11.44 9.68 17.90
N LEU A 204 -10.25 10.25 18.10
CA LEU A 204 -10.00 11.23 19.16
C LEU A 204 -10.49 12.64 18.81
N ARG A 205 -10.53 13.02 17.52
CA ARG A 205 -10.76 14.41 17.09
C ARG A 205 -11.96 14.61 16.18
N LEU A 206 -12.42 13.57 15.50
CA LEU A 206 -13.51 13.66 14.54
C LEU A 206 -14.75 12.98 15.12
N GLU A 207 -15.73 13.79 15.52
CA GLU A 207 -17.04 13.31 15.95
C GLU A 207 -17.88 12.94 14.73
N ILE A 208 -17.71 11.69 14.28
CA ILE A 208 -18.37 11.19 13.08
C ILE A 208 -19.63 10.43 13.49
N HIS A 209 -20.76 10.79 12.89
CA HIS A 209 -22.06 10.20 13.22
C HIS A 209 -22.07 8.67 13.00
N ARG A 210 -22.72 7.94 13.91
CA ARG A 210 -22.73 6.47 13.92
C ARG A 210 -23.26 5.85 12.62
N VAL A 211 -24.24 6.49 11.97
CA VAL A 211 -24.77 6.03 10.67
C VAL A 211 -23.69 6.05 9.59
N VAL A 212 -22.85 7.08 9.56
CA VAL A 212 -21.73 7.18 8.59
C VAL A 212 -20.70 6.10 8.87
N GLN A 213 -20.41 5.83 10.14
CA GLN A 213 -19.48 4.77 10.54
C GLN A 213 -19.97 3.38 10.13
N VAL A 214 -21.25 3.06 10.37
CA VAL A 214 -21.85 1.78 9.96
C VAL A 214 -21.87 1.66 8.43
N GLY A 215 -22.27 2.71 7.73
CA GLY A 215 -22.24 2.74 6.26
C GLY A 215 -20.82 2.51 5.71
N TYR A 216 -19.81 3.13 6.30
CA TYR A 216 -18.41 2.90 5.96
C TYR A 216 -17.98 1.44 6.18
N VAL A 217 -18.32 0.83 7.31
CA VAL A 217 -18.01 -0.58 7.58
C VAL A 217 -18.70 -1.49 6.56
N LEU A 218 -19.97 -1.24 6.22
CA LEU A 218 -20.69 -2.01 5.20
C LEU A 218 -20.03 -1.89 3.82
N ILE A 219 -19.58 -0.70 3.43
CA ILE A 219 -18.82 -0.50 2.18
C ILE A 219 -17.52 -1.29 2.21
N LEU A 220 -16.76 -1.26 3.31
CA LEU A 220 -15.53 -2.04 3.45
C LEU A 220 -15.80 -3.54 3.38
N CYS A 221 -16.87 -4.04 4.02
CA CYS A 221 -17.28 -5.43 3.93
C CYS A 221 -17.64 -5.81 2.48
N GLY A 222 -18.38 -4.94 1.77
CA GLY A 222 -18.74 -5.15 0.36
C GLY A 222 -17.51 -5.17 -0.56
N LEU A 223 -16.59 -4.22 -0.39
CA LEU A 223 -15.33 -4.18 -1.13
C LEU A 223 -14.48 -5.42 -0.86
N ASN A 224 -14.37 -5.84 0.40
CA ASN A 224 -13.60 -7.01 0.79
C ASN A 224 -14.23 -8.32 0.25
N LEU A 225 -15.55 -8.41 0.27
CA LEU A 225 -16.27 -9.52 -0.35
C LEU A 225 -15.99 -9.57 -1.87
N PHE A 226 -16.08 -8.42 -2.55
CA PHE A 226 -15.80 -8.32 -3.97
C PHE A 226 -14.36 -8.72 -4.30
N THR A 227 -13.36 -8.20 -3.58
CA THR A 227 -11.95 -8.55 -3.81
C THR A 227 -11.68 -10.03 -3.54
N THR A 228 -12.29 -10.61 -2.51
CA THR A 228 -12.16 -12.04 -2.19
C THR A 228 -12.77 -12.89 -3.29
N LEU A 229 -13.98 -12.56 -3.76
CA LEU A 229 -14.62 -13.26 -4.88
C LEU A 229 -13.77 -13.16 -6.15
N TYR A 230 -13.23 -11.98 -6.44
CA TYR A 230 -12.33 -11.76 -7.58
C TYR A 230 -11.07 -12.64 -7.50
N GLN A 231 -10.43 -12.70 -6.33
CA GLN A 231 -9.25 -13.55 -6.13
C GLN A 231 -9.57 -15.04 -6.30
N VAL A 232 -10.70 -15.51 -5.75
CA VAL A 232 -11.14 -16.90 -5.90
C VAL A 232 -11.40 -17.24 -7.36
N GLN A 233 -12.05 -16.34 -8.11
CA GLN A 233 -12.33 -16.58 -9.53
C GLN A 233 -11.06 -16.56 -10.38
N ASN A 234 -10.10 -15.68 -10.10
CA ASN A 234 -8.78 -15.71 -10.74
C ASN A 234 -8.06 -17.04 -10.47
N ALA A 235 -8.06 -17.51 -9.22
CA ALA A 235 -7.45 -18.79 -8.86
C ALA A 235 -8.12 -19.96 -9.58
N ARG A 236 -9.46 -19.94 -9.68
CA ARG A 236 -10.23 -20.98 -10.37
C ARG A 236 -9.95 -21.02 -11.88
N ALA A 237 -9.97 -19.87 -12.55
CA ALA A 237 -9.62 -19.77 -13.97
C ALA A 237 -8.18 -20.23 -14.23
N SER A 238 -7.25 -19.87 -13.34
CA SER A 238 -5.85 -20.28 -13.43
C SER A 238 -5.68 -21.79 -13.25
N ALA A 239 -6.41 -22.40 -12.31
CA ALA A 239 -6.41 -23.84 -12.09
C ALA A 239 -6.98 -24.62 -13.30
N GLU A 240 -8.03 -24.11 -13.93
CA GLU A 240 -8.62 -24.74 -15.13
C GLU A 240 -7.66 -24.73 -16.33
N ILE A 241 -6.87 -23.66 -16.50
CA ILE A 241 -5.82 -23.60 -17.52
C ILE A 241 -4.72 -24.63 -17.24
N ALA A 242 -4.34 -24.80 -15.98
CA ALA A 242 -3.36 -25.81 -15.57
C ALA A 242 -3.87 -27.23 -15.83
N VAL A 243 -5.14 -27.52 -15.49
CA VAL A 243 -5.79 -28.81 -15.77
C VAL A 243 -5.89 -29.06 -17.29
N TRP A 244 -6.21 -28.03 -18.08
CA TRP A 244 -6.22 -28.14 -19.53
C TRP A 244 -4.84 -28.52 -20.09
N SER A 245 -3.78 -27.84 -19.63
CA SER A 245 -2.39 -28.12 -20.04
C SER A 245 -1.97 -29.54 -19.68
N GLN A 246 -2.33 -30.01 -18.47
CA GLN A 246 -2.11 -31.39 -18.05
C GLN A 246 -2.90 -32.40 -18.91
N SER A 247 -4.16 -32.09 -19.24
CA SER A 247 -5.01 -32.99 -20.06
C SER A 247 -4.51 -33.15 -21.49
N LYS A 248 -3.71 -32.19 -21.97
CA LYS A 248 -3.11 -32.19 -23.30
C LYS A 248 -1.63 -32.58 -23.31
N ASP A 249 -1.04 -32.81 -22.13
CA ASP A 249 0.40 -33.07 -21.95
C ASP A 249 1.28 -31.99 -22.61
N ILE A 250 0.87 -30.71 -22.48
CA ILE A 250 1.57 -29.56 -23.08
C ILE A 250 2.21 -28.72 -21.97
N GLN A 251 3.51 -28.47 -22.09
CA GLN A 251 4.20 -27.52 -21.21
C GLN A 251 3.92 -26.08 -21.61
N ILE A 252 3.51 -25.25 -20.64
CA ILE A 252 3.17 -23.84 -20.86
C ILE A 252 4.02 -22.91 -19.99
N ASN A 253 4.36 -21.75 -20.54
CA ASN A 253 4.83 -20.63 -19.75
C ASN A 253 3.62 -19.98 -19.07
N SER A 254 3.46 -20.29 -17.79
CA SER A 254 2.32 -19.85 -16.98
C SER A 254 2.38 -18.38 -16.60
N ALA A 255 3.42 -17.63 -17.00
CA ALA A 255 3.57 -16.17 -16.92
C ALA A 255 2.58 -15.47 -15.96
N VAL A 256 1.43 -15.03 -16.46
CA VAL A 256 0.48 -14.20 -15.71
C VAL A 256 -0.43 -14.97 -14.75
N ILE A 257 -0.49 -16.31 -14.86
CA ILE A 257 -1.20 -17.19 -13.92
C ILE A 257 -0.25 -17.86 -12.90
N TYR A 258 1.07 -17.76 -13.08
CA TYR A 258 2.08 -18.32 -12.16
C TYR A 258 1.88 -17.90 -10.70
N PRO A 259 1.54 -16.63 -10.37
CA PRO A 259 1.27 -16.23 -8.99
C PRO A 259 0.06 -16.92 -8.34
N HIS A 260 -0.82 -17.53 -9.14
CA HIS A 260 -2.10 -18.11 -8.70
C HIS A 260 -2.09 -19.64 -8.68
N VAL A 261 -1.29 -20.28 -9.54
CA VAL A 261 -1.17 -21.75 -9.62
C VAL A 261 0.07 -22.26 -8.88
N GLY A 262 1.07 -21.41 -8.67
CA GLY A 262 2.35 -21.81 -8.10
C GLY A 262 3.13 -22.73 -9.04
N ILE A 263 3.98 -23.58 -8.45
CA ILE A 263 4.79 -24.54 -9.20
C ILE A 263 3.91 -25.74 -9.53
N PHE A 264 3.60 -25.95 -10.81
CA PHE A 264 2.91 -27.15 -11.28
C PHE A 264 3.72 -27.85 -12.37
N SER A 265 3.52 -29.15 -12.53
CA SER A 265 4.38 -30.06 -13.29
C SER A 265 4.59 -29.72 -14.77
N HIS A 266 3.69 -28.95 -15.36
CA HIS A 266 3.70 -28.59 -16.79
C HIS A 266 4.07 -27.12 -17.02
N HIS A 267 4.70 -26.49 -16.03
CA HIS A 267 5.29 -25.17 -16.20
C HIS A 267 6.71 -25.27 -16.78
N ASP A 268 6.92 -24.68 -17.95
CA ASP A 268 8.26 -24.42 -18.49
C ASP A 268 8.41 -22.93 -18.86
N PRO A 269 9.31 -22.17 -18.20
CA PRO A 269 9.56 -20.77 -18.55
C PRO A 269 10.13 -20.56 -19.95
N LYS A 270 10.65 -21.61 -20.61
CA LYS A 270 11.15 -21.56 -22.00
C LYS A 270 10.13 -22.00 -23.05
N SER A 271 8.93 -22.43 -22.64
CA SER A 271 7.89 -22.86 -23.59
C SER A 271 7.46 -21.69 -24.49
N LYS A 272 7.29 -22.00 -25.80
CA LYS A 272 6.73 -21.06 -26.78
C LYS A 272 5.24 -20.81 -26.56
N ILE A 273 4.55 -21.69 -25.83
CA ILE A 273 3.13 -21.57 -25.51
C ILE A 273 3.02 -20.79 -24.21
N THR A 274 2.40 -19.61 -24.25
CA THR A 274 2.37 -18.68 -23.11
C THR A 274 0.93 -18.33 -22.75
N VAL A 275 0.68 -18.04 -21.47
CA VAL A 275 -0.59 -17.48 -21.01
C VAL A 275 -0.51 -15.96 -21.02
N THR A 276 -1.38 -15.31 -21.79
CA THR A 276 -1.49 -13.84 -21.90
C THR A 276 -2.93 -13.37 -21.66
N MET A 277 -3.10 -12.07 -21.43
CA MET A 277 -4.41 -11.40 -21.32
C MET A 277 -4.78 -10.62 -22.57
N SER A 278 -3.76 -10.27 -23.37
CA SER A 278 -3.92 -9.51 -24.60
C SER A 278 -3.15 -10.27 -25.69
N PRO A 279 -3.83 -11.14 -26.45
CA PRO A 279 -3.20 -11.90 -27.53
C PRO A 279 -2.77 -10.95 -28.65
N GLN A 280 -1.60 -11.20 -29.24
CA GLN A 280 -1.14 -10.45 -30.41
C GLN A 280 -1.78 -10.98 -31.70
N PRO A 281 -1.88 -10.19 -32.78
CA PRO A 281 -2.47 -10.64 -34.04
C PRO A 281 -1.77 -11.85 -34.70
N LYS A 282 -0.50 -12.10 -34.34
CA LYS A 282 0.32 -13.21 -34.85
C LYS A 282 0.32 -14.46 -33.95
N GLU A 283 -0.61 -14.51 -33.00
CA GLU A 283 -0.72 -15.59 -32.03
C GLU A 283 -2.00 -16.40 -32.25
N LYS A 284 -1.86 -17.73 -32.27
CA LYS A 284 -2.99 -18.65 -32.30
C LYS A 284 -3.49 -18.90 -30.89
N ILE A 285 -4.78 -18.66 -30.66
CA ILE A 285 -5.44 -18.95 -29.38
C ILE A 285 -5.75 -20.44 -29.31
N LEU A 286 -5.18 -21.14 -28.32
CA LEU A 286 -5.37 -22.57 -28.08
C LEU A 286 -6.49 -22.85 -27.06
N PHE A 287 -6.63 -21.97 -26.07
CA PHE A 287 -7.64 -22.07 -25.02
C PHE A 287 -7.91 -20.68 -24.44
N SER A 288 -9.15 -20.40 -24.02
CA SER A 288 -9.47 -19.17 -23.30
C SER A 288 -10.33 -19.46 -22.07
N ARG A 289 -10.11 -18.65 -21.03
CA ARG A 289 -10.94 -18.71 -19.83
C ARG A 289 -11.19 -17.33 -19.24
N ALA A 290 -12.46 -16.99 -19.12
CA ALA A 290 -12.90 -15.73 -18.52
C ALA A 290 -13.03 -15.85 -17.00
N VAL A 291 -12.53 -14.84 -16.30
CA VAL A 291 -12.77 -14.57 -14.88
C VAL A 291 -14.11 -13.86 -14.79
N LYS A 292 -15.10 -14.54 -14.19
CA LYS A 292 -16.45 -14.01 -14.06
C LYS A 292 -16.81 -13.76 -12.60
N ILE A 293 -17.39 -12.61 -12.31
CA ILE A 293 -18.08 -12.34 -11.03
C ILE A 293 -19.55 -12.09 -11.35
N PHE A 294 -20.46 -12.80 -10.66
CA PHE A 294 -21.90 -12.74 -10.94
C PHE A 294 -22.24 -12.88 -12.44
N ASN A 295 -21.55 -13.78 -13.14
CA ASN A 295 -21.62 -14.01 -14.59
C ASN A 295 -21.13 -12.87 -15.51
N TYR A 296 -20.67 -11.75 -14.97
CA TYR A 296 -20.03 -10.69 -15.77
C TYR A 296 -18.54 -11.01 -15.99
N PRO A 297 -18.07 -11.08 -17.25
CA PRO A 297 -16.65 -11.28 -17.55
C PRO A 297 -15.88 -10.00 -17.23
N LEU A 298 -14.95 -10.11 -16.28
CA LEU A 298 -14.09 -8.99 -15.88
C LEU A 298 -12.72 -9.05 -16.55
N ARG A 299 -12.28 -10.26 -16.90
CA ARG A 299 -10.97 -10.53 -17.49
C ARG A 299 -11.02 -11.84 -18.26
N GLU A 300 -10.18 -11.98 -19.28
CA GLU A 300 -10.00 -13.24 -19.98
C GLU A 300 -8.51 -13.59 -20.06
N TYR A 301 -8.22 -14.87 -19.84
CA TYR A 301 -6.90 -15.46 -20.02
C TYR A 301 -6.92 -16.25 -21.32
N PHE A 302 -5.85 -16.11 -22.11
CA PHE A 302 -5.65 -16.83 -23.36
C PHE A 302 -4.36 -17.63 -23.28
N VAL A 303 -4.43 -18.91 -23.65
CA VAL A 303 -3.26 -19.72 -23.94
C VAL A 303 -2.95 -19.52 -25.43
N VAL A 304 -1.78 -18.96 -25.72
CA VAL A 304 -1.38 -18.59 -27.08
C VAL A 304 -0.13 -19.32 -27.53
N GLN A 305 -0.06 -19.59 -28.83
CA GLN A 305 1.12 -20.11 -29.53
C GLN A 305 1.48 -19.20 -30.71
N PRO A 306 2.74 -18.83 -30.93
CA PRO A 306 3.16 -18.09 -32.11
C PRO A 306 2.83 -18.88 -33.38
N ILE A 307 2.26 -18.22 -34.40
CA ILE A 307 1.91 -18.87 -35.67
C ILE A 307 3.16 -19.41 -36.38
N ASP A 308 4.33 -18.78 -36.19
CA ASP A 308 5.61 -19.21 -36.77
C ASP A 308 6.26 -20.42 -36.07
N ALA A 309 5.56 -21.05 -35.12
CA ALA A 309 6.07 -22.15 -34.30
C ALA A 309 5.31 -23.48 -34.49
N SER A 310 4.46 -23.58 -35.53
CA SER A 310 3.83 -24.85 -35.96
C SER A 310 4.74 -25.67 -36.87
#